data_AF-A0A453PGF1-F1
#
_entry.id   AF-A0A453PGF1-F1
#
_cell.length_a   1.000
_cell.length_b   1.000
_cell.length_c   1.000
_cell.angle_alpha   90.00
_cell.angle_beta   90.00
_cell.angle_gamma   90.00
#
_symmetry.space_group_name_H-M   'P 1'
#
loop_
_entity.id
_entity.type
_entity.pdbx_description
1 polymer ?
#
loop_
_entity_poly.entity_id
_entity_poly.type
_entity_poly.pdbx_seq_one_letter_code
_entity_poly.pdbx_strand_id
1 'polypeptide(L)' 'MASVVVLAAAACCCILLAASVSPASSEPAVYSVGDGRGWTVPTGNGTETYNHWAKKNRFQVGDVLGKQLPPHPDRTP' A
#
# COMPACT_ATOMS: atom_id res chain seq x y z
N MET A 1 0.51 17.52 44.18
CA MET A 1 1.68 17.08 43.37
C MET A 1 1.39 15.77 42.65
N ALA A 2 0.98 14.69 43.33
CA ALA A 2 0.68 13.40 42.69
C ALA A 2 -0.39 13.46 41.57
N SER A 3 -1.51 14.15 41.78
CA SER A 3 -2.59 14.23 40.78
C SER A 3 -2.18 14.96 39.49
N VAL A 4 -1.30 15.96 39.57
CA VAL A 4 -0.79 16.70 38.42
C VAL A 4 0.15 15.82 37.58
N VAL A 5 0.98 14.99 38.23
CA VAL A 5 1.86 14.03 37.57
C VAL A 5 1.06 12.92 36.87
N VAL A 6 0.00 12.42 37.50
CA VAL A 6 -0.89 11.41 36.91
C VAL A 6 -1.62 11.95 35.68
N LEU A 7 -2.14 13.18 35.75
CA LEU A 7 -2.80 13.84 34.61
C LEU A 7 -1.83 14.07 33.44
N ALA A 8 -0.61 14.51 33.72
CA ALA A 8 0.42 14.71 32.71
C ALA A 8 0.85 13.39 32.04
N ALA A 9 1.00 12.31 32.83
CA ALA A 9 1.34 10.99 32.32
C ALA A 9 0.22 10.41 31.44
N ALA A 10 -1.05 10.55 31.84
CA ALA A 10 -2.19 10.12 31.05
C ALA A 10 -2.29 10.90 29.72
N ALA A 11 -2.14 12.22 29.76
CA ALA A 11 -2.13 13.05 28.55
C ALA A 11 -0.98 12.67 27.61
N CYS A 12 0.22 12.42 28.14
CA CYS A 12 1.36 11.95 27.36
C CYS A 12 1.06 10.59 26.70
N CYS A 13 0.47 9.65 27.43
CA CYS A 13 0.06 8.36 26.90
C CYS A 13 -0.97 8.49 25.76
N CYS A 14 -1.97 9.36 25.91
CA CYS A 14 -2.96 9.63 24.87
C CYS A 14 -2.33 10.24 23.61
N ILE A 15 -1.37 11.16 23.76
CA ILE A 15 -0.65 11.77 22.63
C ILE A 15 0.19 10.72 21.90
N LEU A 16 0.89 9.84 22.65
CA LEU A 16 1.69 8.76 22.07
C LEU A 16 0.81 7.73 21.33
N LEU A 17 -0.37 7.40 21.87
CA LEU A 17 -1.34 6.53 21.20
C LEU A 17 -1.88 7.17 19.91
N ALA A 18 -2.24 8.45 19.95
CA ALA A 18 -2.75 9.16 18.78
C ALA A 18 -1.70 9.31 17.66
N ALA A 19 -0.41 9.39 18.00
CA ALA A 19 0.67 9.43 17.00
C ALA A 19 0.94 8.07 16.33
N SER A 20 0.47 6.97 16.90
CA SER A 20 0.63 5.62 16.34
C SER A 20 -0.42 5.25 15.28
N VAL A 21 -1.51 6.00 15.20
CA VAL A 21 -2.52 5.82 14.15
C VAL A 21 -2.14 6.62 12.92
N SER A 22 -1.32 6.03 12.06
CA SER A 22 -1.12 6.56 10.71
C SER A 22 -2.41 6.41 9.91
N PRO A 23 -2.96 7.49 9.30
CA PRO A 23 -4.02 7.35 8.32
C PRO A 23 -3.43 6.70 7.06
N ALA A 24 -3.44 5.38 7.00
CA ALA A 24 -3.07 4.64 5.81
C ALA A 24 -4.23 4.69 4.81
N SER A 25 -4.56 5.88 4.30
CA SER A 25 -5.31 5.99 3.05
C SER A 25 -4.28 5.85 1.93
N SER A 26 -4.06 4.61 1.49
CA SER A 26 -3.30 4.40 0.26
C SER A 26 -4.25 4.66 -0.90
N GLU A 27 -3.83 5.53 -1.82
CA GLU A 27 -4.53 5.65 -3.09
C GLU A 27 -4.49 4.30 -3.83
N PRO A 28 -5.54 3.95 -4.59
CA PRO A 28 -5.57 2.75 -5.42
C PRO A 28 -4.35 2.68 -6.35
N ALA A 29 -3.49 1.68 -6.15
CA ALA A 29 -2.33 1.47 -6.99
C ALA A 29 -2.69 0.69 -8.26
N VAL A 30 -2.06 1.05 -9.37
CA VAL A 30 -2.19 0.31 -10.64
C VAL A 30 -0.92 -0.51 -10.86
N TYR A 31 -1.05 -1.83 -10.85
CA TYR A 31 0.07 -2.76 -11.02
C TYR A 31 0.10 -3.33 -12.43
N SER A 32 1.23 -3.12 -13.13
CA SER A 32 1.50 -3.72 -14.43
C SER A 32 1.89 -5.19 -14.29
N VAL A 33 1.01 -6.09 -14.74
CA VAL A 33 1.25 -7.52 -14.55
C VAL A 33 2.43 -8.01 -15.37
N GLY A 34 3.41 -8.63 -14.70
CA GLY A 34 4.65 -9.09 -15.33
C GLY A 34 5.66 -7.98 -15.63
N ASP A 35 5.43 -6.77 -15.09
CA ASP A 35 6.25 -5.58 -15.29
C ASP A 35 6.54 -5.34 -16.78
N GLY A 36 7.80 -5.19 -17.17
CA GLY A 36 8.22 -4.96 -18.56
C GLY A 36 7.92 -6.13 -19.52
N ARG A 37 7.57 -7.32 -19.03
CA ARG A 37 7.20 -8.47 -19.88
C ARG A 37 5.70 -8.51 -20.20
N GLY A 38 4.91 -7.78 -19.42
CA GLY A 38 3.46 -7.76 -19.57
C GLY A 38 2.79 -9.11 -19.33
N TRP A 39 1.54 -9.19 -19.77
CA TRP A 39 0.71 -10.39 -19.68
C TRP A 39 0.83 -11.24 -20.97
N THR A 40 1.82 -12.12 -21.01
CA THR A 40 2.13 -13.04 -22.11
C THR A 40 2.30 -14.49 -21.64
N VAL A 41 2.17 -15.46 -22.54
CA VAL A 41 2.39 -16.89 -22.21
C VAL A 41 3.89 -17.10 -21.94
N PRO A 42 4.29 -17.65 -20.77
CA PRO A 42 5.69 -17.87 -20.48
C PRO A 42 6.28 -18.91 -21.45
N THR A 43 7.23 -18.49 -22.29
CA THR A 43 8.12 -19.44 -22.98
C THR A 43 9.03 -20.04 -21.93
N GLY A 44 9.14 -21.37 -21.87
CA GLY A 44 9.67 -22.17 -20.74
C GLY A 44 11.05 -21.82 -20.16
N ASN A 45 11.74 -20.81 -20.68
CA ASN A 45 13.05 -20.33 -20.25
C ASN A 45 12.98 -19.07 -19.36
N GLY A 46 11.78 -18.54 -19.08
CA GLY A 46 11.58 -17.33 -18.28
C GLY A 46 11.71 -17.56 -16.77
N THR A 47 12.85 -17.20 -16.19
CA THR A 47 13.20 -17.36 -14.77
C THR A 47 12.31 -16.61 -13.78
N GLU A 48 11.50 -15.65 -14.23
CA GLU A 48 10.56 -14.94 -13.36
C GLU A 48 9.11 -15.22 -13.77
N THR A 49 8.44 -16.17 -13.12
CA THR A 49 7.01 -16.45 -13.32
C THR A 49 6.13 -15.33 -12.76
N TYR A 50 4.85 -15.24 -13.15
CA TYR A 50 3.86 -14.37 -12.52
C TYR A 50 3.79 -14.54 -10.99
N ASN A 51 4.07 -15.73 -10.49
CA ASN A 51 4.16 -15.98 -9.05
C ASN A 51 5.31 -15.19 -8.38
N HIS A 52 6.43 -15.02 -9.08
CA HIS A 52 7.55 -14.23 -8.56
C HIS A 52 7.21 -12.74 -8.57
N TRP A 53 6.55 -12.26 -9.63
CA TRP A 53 6.00 -10.91 -9.70
C TRP A 53 4.99 -10.66 -8.58
N ALA A 54 4.02 -11.55 -8.39
CA ALA A 54 2.99 -11.40 -7.36
C ALA A 54 3.59 -11.34 -5.94
N LYS A 55 4.66 -12.11 -5.66
CA LYS A 55 5.37 -12.07 -4.37
C LYS A 55 6.08 -10.74 -4.11
N LYS A 56 6.50 -10.02 -5.15
CA LYS A 56 7.18 -8.72 -5.04
C LYS A 56 6.20 -7.56 -4.82
N ASN A 57 4.93 -7.74 -5.19
CA ASN A 57 3.91 -6.70 -5.12
C ASN A 57 3.04 -6.87 -3.86
N ARG A 58 2.56 -5.76 -3.31
CA ARG A 58 1.65 -5.75 -2.15
C ARG A 58 0.32 -5.17 -2.60
N PHE A 59 -0.71 -6.00 -2.63
CA PHE A 59 -2.04 -5.58 -3.07
C PHE A 59 -2.91 -5.20 -1.87
N GLN A 60 -3.65 -4.11 -2.04
CA GLN A 60 -4.67 -3.62 -1.13
C GLN A 60 -6.03 -3.60 -1.84
N VAL A 61 -7.11 -3.55 -1.05
CA VAL A 61 -8.46 -3.45 -1.61
C VAL A 61 -8.60 -2.10 -2.31
N GLY A 62 -8.99 -2.14 -3.59
CA GLY A 62 -9.08 -0.96 -4.45
C GLY A 62 -8.03 -0.94 -5.56
N ASP A 63 -6.93 -1.68 -5.40
CA ASP A 63 -5.88 -1.75 -6.40
C ASP A 63 -6.35 -2.41 -7.71
N VAL A 64 -5.72 -2.02 -8.81
CA VAL A 64 -6.04 -2.51 -10.15
C VAL A 64 -4.84 -3.25 -10.74
N LEU A 65 -5.06 -4.49 -11.17
CA LEU A 65 -4.08 -5.25 -11.94
C LEU A 65 -4.43 -5.12 -13.42
N GLY A 66 -3.53 -4.55 -14.22
CA GLY A 66 -3.81 -4.32 -15.63
C GLY A 66 -2.62 -3.78 -16.41
N LYS A 67 -2.86 -3.29 -17.62
CA LYS A 67 -1.88 -2.44 -18.29
C LYS A 67 -1.97 -1.06 -17.64
N GLN A 68 -0.84 -0.37 -17.47
CA GLN A 68 -0.83 1.05 -17.12
C GLN A 68 -1.71 1.81 -18.14
N LEU A 69 -2.97 2.03 -17.79
CA LEU A 69 -3.85 2.92 -18.54
C LEU A 69 -3.46 4.34 -18.09
N PRO A 70 -3.29 5.31 -19.01
CA PRO A 70 -2.99 6.67 -18.60
C PRO A 70 -4.00 7.15 -17.54
N PRO A 71 -3.56 7.96 -16.56
CA PRO A 71 -4.46 8.48 -15.54
C PRO A 71 -5.65 9.16 -16.22
N HIS A 72 -6.85 8.66 -15.94
CA HIS A 72 -8.07 9.27 -16.46
C HIS A 72 -8.25 10.62 -15.75
N PRO A 73 -8.48 11.74 -16.47
CA PRO A 73 -8.61 13.08 -15.88
C PRO A 73 -9.68 13.25 -14.80
N ASP A 74 -10.59 12.30 -14.60
CA ASP A 74 -11.74 12.42 -13.71
C ASP A 74 -11.61 11.64 -12.39
N ARG A 75 -10.38 11.25 -12.02
CA ARG A 75 -10.09 10.75 -10.67
C ARG A 75 -9.52 11.87 -9.82
N THR A 76 -10.40 12.66 -9.21
CA THR A 76 -10.08 13.47 -8.03
C THR A 76 -10.49 12.72 -6.75
N PRO A 77 -9.76 12.90 -5.64
CA PRO A 77 -10.06 12.26 -4.35
C PRO A 77 -11.43 12.62 -3.78
#